data_AF-A0A6J4YBS7-F1
#
_entry.id   AF-A0A6J4YBS7-F1
#
_cell.length_a   1.000
_cell.length_b   1.000
_cell.length_c   1.000
_cell.angle_alpha   90.00
_cell.angle_beta   90.00
_cell.angle_gamma   90.00
#
_symmetry.space_group_name_H-M   'P 1'
#
loop_
_entity.id
_entity.type
_entity.pdbx_description
1 polymer ?
#
loop_
_entity_poly.entity_id
_entity_poly.type
_entity_poly.pdbx_seq_one_letter_code
_entity_poly.pdbx_strand_id
1 'polypeptide(L)'
;MLFGDYLDISRQALNPFALSLKRYDCCRRPRAASLIEKRNCAKTGGDYMAVSLVDNMPDYGRQPRVMTDADIQGIIAAFGQAAGRVQQAGFDGVQIHGAHGYLVVQFLSPLTNQRQDQWGGSLENRMRFVIEVFRSIKNQVDDSFPIMIKLGCKDYVKSGGGFSMEEGVQVAKALEREGACLIEISHCSQLKGT
;
A
#
# COMPACT_ATOMS: atom_id res chain seq x y z
N MET A 1 24.08 14.49 -17.38
CA MET A 1 22.75 14.08 -17.88
C MET A 1 22.07 13.16 -16.86
N LEU A 2 21.77 13.61 -15.63
CA LEU A 2 21.33 12.70 -14.54
C LEU A 2 20.14 13.21 -13.70
N PHE A 3 19.58 14.38 -14.00
CA PHE A 3 18.44 14.95 -13.26
C PHE A 3 17.16 15.12 -14.11
N GLY A 4 17.27 15.19 -15.44
CA GLY A 4 16.13 15.35 -16.34
C GLY A 4 15.25 14.10 -16.43
N ASP A 5 15.89 12.94 -16.55
CA ASP A 5 15.18 11.66 -16.79
C ASP A 5 14.36 11.20 -15.57
N TYR A 6 14.75 11.61 -14.35
CA TYR A 6 14.00 11.30 -13.13
C TYR A 6 12.64 12.01 -13.09
N LEU A 7 12.58 13.26 -13.57
CA LEU A 7 11.34 14.02 -13.67
C LEU A 7 10.42 13.50 -14.79
N ASP A 8 10.99 12.94 -15.87
CA ASP A 8 10.18 12.35 -16.95
C ASP A 8 9.69 10.94 -16.64
N ILE A 9 10.49 10.08 -15.99
CA ILE A 9 10.04 8.77 -15.50
C ILE A 9 8.97 8.93 -14.44
N SER A 10 9.15 9.87 -13.52
CA SER A 10 8.12 10.19 -12.53
C SER A 10 6.87 10.74 -13.23
N ARG A 11 6.96 11.65 -14.21
CA ARG A 11 5.78 12.11 -14.97
C ARG A 11 5.06 11.02 -15.76
N GLN A 12 5.80 10.09 -16.37
CA GLN A 12 5.22 8.98 -17.14
C GLN A 12 4.66 7.85 -16.23
N ALA A 13 5.22 7.69 -15.02
CA ALA A 13 4.79 6.66 -14.07
C ALA A 13 3.71 7.09 -13.06
N LEU A 14 3.57 8.40 -12.79
CA LEU A 14 2.85 8.94 -11.62
C LEU A 14 1.44 9.48 -11.85
N ASN A 15 0.86 9.39 -13.04
CA ASN A 15 -0.51 9.86 -13.21
C ASN A 15 -1.50 8.69 -13.19
N PRO A 16 -2.50 8.62 -12.28
CA PRO A 16 -2.84 9.48 -11.13
C PRO A 16 -2.37 8.96 -9.75
N PHE A 17 -1.35 8.09 -9.69
CA PHE A 17 -0.90 7.46 -8.44
C PHE A 17 0.29 8.21 -7.85
N ALA A 18 0.15 8.67 -6.60
CA ALA A 18 1.24 9.25 -5.86
C ALA A 18 2.24 8.15 -5.44
N LEU A 19 3.08 7.67 -6.37
CA LEU A 19 4.24 6.87 -5.99
C LEU A 19 5.30 7.78 -5.38
N SER A 20 5.85 7.36 -4.25
CA SER A 20 7.02 7.98 -3.65
C SER A 20 8.24 7.12 -3.99
N LEU A 21 8.96 7.48 -5.06
CA LEU A 21 10.15 6.74 -5.46
C LEU A 21 11.31 7.04 -4.49
N LYS A 22 11.58 6.14 -3.53
CA LYS A 22 12.77 6.23 -2.67
C LYS A 22 13.89 5.37 -3.22
N ARG A 23 14.94 6.01 -3.76
CA ARG A 23 16.17 5.32 -4.16
C ARG A 23 16.96 4.92 -2.90
N TYR A 24 17.09 3.61 -2.69
CA TYR A 24 18.04 3.05 -1.72
C TYR A 24 19.33 2.75 -2.46
N ASP A 25 20.36 3.59 -2.29
CA ASP A 25 21.69 3.30 -2.83
C ASP A 25 22.45 2.36 -1.88
N CYS A 26 22.73 1.15 -2.35
CA CYS A 26 23.72 0.26 -1.73
C CYS A 26 24.93 0.14 -2.67
N CYS A 27 26.13 0.27 -2.10
CA CYS A 27 27.38 0.50 -2.82
C CYS A 27 27.69 -0.52 -3.94
N ARG A 28 28.16 0.05 -5.07
CA ARG A 28 28.86 -0.53 -6.25
C ARG A 28 28.10 -0.73 -7.57
N ARG A 29 26.76 -0.64 -7.61
CA ARG A 29 25.99 -0.31 -8.84
C ARG A 29 24.69 0.38 -8.40
N PRO A 30 24.40 1.63 -8.82
CA PRO A 30 23.28 2.36 -8.24
C PRO A 30 21.97 1.88 -8.89
N ARG A 31 21.45 0.75 -8.45
CA ARG A 31 20.17 0.21 -8.88
C ARG A 31 19.23 0.20 -7.68
N ALA A 32 18.10 0.88 -7.86
CA ALA A 32 17.25 1.35 -6.77
C ALA A 32 16.05 0.41 -6.58
N ALA A 33 15.56 0.27 -5.34
CA ALA A 33 14.19 -0.17 -5.09
C ALA A 33 13.24 1.04 -5.21
N SER A 34 11.98 0.84 -5.55
CA SER A 34 10.94 1.89 -5.51
C SER A 34 9.91 1.59 -4.43
N LEU A 35 9.27 2.62 -3.86
CA LEU A 35 8.16 2.45 -2.91
C LEU A 35 6.85 2.84 -3.61
N ILE A 36 5.89 1.91 -3.64
CA ILE A 36 4.52 2.20 -4.11
C ILE A 36 3.64 2.42 -2.90
N GLU A 37 3.07 3.61 -2.82
CA GLU A 37 2.13 4.00 -1.78
C GLU A 37 0.86 4.59 -2.40
N LYS A 38 -0.26 4.44 -1.69
CA LYS A 38 -1.47 5.20 -1.98
C LYS A 38 -2.05 5.71 -0.68
N ARG A 39 -2.18 7.04 -0.56
CA ARG A 39 -2.99 7.68 0.46
C ARG A 39 -4.43 7.77 -0.02
N ASN A 40 -5.36 7.85 0.92
CA ASN A 40 -6.69 8.39 0.66
C ASN A 40 -6.50 9.88 0.35
N CYS A 41 -6.25 10.28 -0.90
CA CYS A 41 -6.18 11.69 -1.27
C CYS A 41 -6.30 11.80 -2.80
N ALA A 42 -7.36 12.35 -3.39
CA ALA A 42 -7.85 13.74 -3.35
C ALA A 42 -6.90 14.82 -3.91
N LYS A 43 -5.67 14.50 -4.33
CA LYS A 43 -4.75 15.51 -4.91
C LYS A 43 -4.83 15.70 -6.43
N THR A 44 -5.66 14.93 -7.13
CA THR A 44 -5.77 14.96 -8.59
C THR A 44 -7.23 14.99 -9.04
N GLY A 45 -8.00 15.98 -8.60
CA GLY A 45 -9.36 16.23 -9.11
C GLY A 45 -10.43 15.16 -8.87
N GLY A 46 -10.05 13.95 -8.42
CA GLY A 46 -10.94 12.83 -8.16
C GLY A 46 -11.54 12.82 -6.75
N ASP A 47 -12.56 11.99 -6.59
CA ASP A 47 -13.27 11.76 -5.33
C ASP A 47 -12.31 11.40 -4.21
N TYR A 48 -12.51 12.01 -3.04
CA TYR A 48 -11.86 11.58 -1.82
C TYR A 48 -12.51 10.26 -1.39
N MET A 49 -11.73 9.17 -1.33
CA MET A 49 -12.24 7.83 -1.04
C MET A 49 -11.64 7.27 0.25
N ALA A 50 -12.43 6.51 1.00
CA ALA A 50 -12.03 5.84 2.23
C ALA A 50 -12.47 4.37 2.25
N VAL A 51 -11.78 3.53 3.04
CA VAL A 51 -12.13 2.12 3.23
C VAL A 51 -13.49 1.98 3.91
N SER A 52 -13.74 2.80 4.92
CA SER A 52 -14.99 2.95 5.66
C SER A 52 -15.13 4.39 6.15
N LEU A 53 -16.34 4.81 6.51
CA LEU A 53 -16.56 6.06 7.23
C LEU A 53 -16.42 5.77 8.72
N VAL A 54 -15.45 6.39 9.38
CA VAL A 54 -15.16 6.20 10.81
C VAL A 54 -15.13 7.54 11.51
N ASP A 55 -15.40 7.54 12.81
CA ASP A 55 -15.33 8.74 13.63
C ASP A 55 -13.91 9.31 13.65
N ASN A 56 -13.78 10.63 13.77
CA ASN A 56 -12.49 11.35 13.78
C ASN A 56 -11.64 11.19 12.50
N MET A 57 -12.25 10.97 11.34
CA MET A 57 -11.51 11.03 10.09
C MET A 57 -10.88 12.42 9.88
N PRO A 58 -9.65 12.49 9.32
CA PRO A 58 -9.01 13.76 9.08
C PRO A 58 -9.83 14.58 8.08
N ASP A 59 -10.15 15.82 8.45
CA ASP A 59 -10.84 16.75 7.57
C ASP A 59 -9.86 17.31 6.54
N TYR A 60 -10.04 16.92 5.29
CA TYR A 60 -9.30 17.45 4.13
C TYR A 60 -10.13 18.45 3.32
N GLY A 61 -11.20 19.01 3.89
CA GLY A 61 -12.10 19.97 3.24
C GLY A 61 -13.05 19.32 2.23
N ARG A 62 -13.17 17.99 2.22
CA ARG A 62 -14.11 17.20 1.41
C ARG A 62 -14.54 15.97 2.21
N GLN A 63 -15.83 15.62 2.14
CA GLN A 63 -16.30 14.36 2.73
C GLN A 63 -15.87 13.17 1.85
N PRO A 64 -15.23 12.14 2.42
CA PRO A 64 -14.89 10.95 1.67
C PRO A 64 -16.13 10.13 1.33
N ARG A 65 -16.12 9.47 0.19
CA ARG A 65 -17.04 8.36 -0.10
C ARG A 65 -16.39 7.02 0.21
N VAL A 66 -17.19 6.02 0.58
CA VAL A 66 -16.70 4.65 0.74
C VAL A 66 -16.31 4.09 -0.62
N MET A 67 -15.16 3.41 -0.69
CA MET A 67 -14.72 2.71 -1.91
C MET A 67 -15.72 1.60 -2.28
N THR A 68 -16.09 1.55 -3.55
CA THR A 68 -16.81 0.43 -4.16
C THR A 68 -15.84 -0.70 -4.51
N ASP A 69 -16.36 -1.89 -4.82
CA ASP A 69 -15.52 -2.99 -5.32
C ASP A 69 -14.70 -2.58 -6.56
N ALA A 70 -15.32 -1.86 -7.49
CA ALA A 70 -14.66 -1.36 -8.69
C ALA A 70 -13.51 -0.38 -8.37
N ASP A 71 -13.66 0.47 -7.35
CA ASP A 71 -12.58 1.37 -6.91
C ASP A 71 -11.40 0.56 -6.36
N ILE A 72 -11.68 -0.47 -5.54
CA ILE A 72 -10.67 -1.32 -4.93
C ILE A 72 -9.90 -2.09 -6.00
N GLN A 73 -10.62 -2.71 -6.95
CA GLN A 73 -10.02 -3.41 -8.08
C GLN A 73 -9.19 -2.47 -8.97
N GLY A 74 -9.68 -1.25 -9.23
CA GLY A 74 -8.93 -0.23 -9.96
C GLY A 74 -7.64 0.18 -9.24
N ILE A 75 -7.66 0.24 -7.90
CA ILE A 75 -6.46 0.48 -7.10
C ILE A 75 -5.48 -0.68 -7.20
N ILE A 76 -5.95 -1.92 -7.05
CA ILE A 76 -5.12 -3.13 -7.17
C ILE A 76 -4.41 -3.15 -8.52
N ALA A 77 -5.17 -3.01 -9.62
CA ALA A 77 -4.63 -2.98 -10.98
C ALA A 77 -3.56 -1.90 -11.15
N ALA A 78 -3.75 -0.75 -10.52
CA ALA A 78 -2.80 0.33 -10.61
C ALA A 78 -1.50 0.12 -9.83
N PHE A 79 -1.53 -0.59 -8.68
CA PHE A 79 -0.31 -1.03 -8.03
C PHE A 79 0.51 -1.91 -8.99
N GLY A 80 -0.16 -2.87 -9.66
CA GLY A 80 0.47 -3.71 -10.67
C GLY A 80 1.08 -2.91 -11.82
N GLN A 81 0.28 -2.06 -12.47
CA GLN A 81 0.76 -1.23 -13.58
C GLN A 81 1.93 -0.32 -13.17
N ALA A 82 1.91 0.20 -11.94
CA ALA A 82 2.98 1.03 -11.44
C ALA A 82 4.27 0.24 -11.20
N ALA A 83 4.18 -1.00 -10.72
CA ALA A 83 5.34 -1.88 -10.61
C ALA A 83 5.93 -2.26 -11.98
N GLY A 84 5.09 -2.53 -12.98
CA GLY A 84 5.55 -2.75 -14.36
C GLY A 84 6.33 -1.54 -14.90
N ARG A 85 5.83 -0.32 -14.67
CA ARG A 85 6.55 0.93 -15.03
C ARG A 85 7.87 1.10 -14.26
N VAL A 86 7.89 0.74 -12.98
CA VAL A 86 9.11 0.75 -12.16
C VAL A 86 10.16 -0.19 -12.76
N GLN A 87 9.78 -1.42 -13.13
CA GLN A 87 10.71 -2.37 -13.74
C GLN A 87 11.22 -1.86 -15.10
N GLN A 88 10.32 -1.35 -15.95
CA GLN A 88 10.69 -0.74 -17.24
C GLN A 88 11.66 0.44 -17.09
N ALA A 89 11.54 1.18 -15.99
CA ALA A 89 12.46 2.28 -15.66
C ALA A 89 13.84 1.82 -15.14
N GLY A 90 14.09 0.51 -15.04
CA GLY A 90 15.38 -0.06 -14.67
C GLY A 90 15.65 -0.10 -13.15
N PHE A 91 14.61 -0.02 -12.32
CA PHE A 91 14.72 -0.31 -10.89
C PHE A 91 14.99 -1.82 -10.68
N ASP A 92 15.59 -2.16 -9.54
CA ASP A 92 15.96 -3.54 -9.18
C ASP A 92 14.88 -4.25 -8.37
N GLY A 93 13.80 -3.55 -7.98
CA GLY A 93 12.72 -4.12 -7.19
C GLY A 93 11.70 -3.08 -6.76
N VAL A 94 10.64 -3.55 -6.10
CA VAL A 94 9.54 -2.72 -5.61
C VAL A 94 9.15 -3.08 -4.19
N GLN A 95 8.90 -2.08 -3.35
CA GLN A 95 8.38 -2.22 -2.00
C GLN A 95 6.95 -1.68 -1.94
N ILE A 96 6.02 -2.47 -1.42
CA ILE A 96 4.65 -2.04 -1.12
C ILE A 96 4.67 -1.30 0.23
N HIS A 97 4.03 -0.13 0.30
CA HIS A 97 3.85 0.55 1.59
C HIS A 97 2.58 0.09 2.31
N GLY A 98 2.75 -0.81 3.28
CA GLY A 98 1.70 -1.39 4.13
C GLY A 98 1.70 -0.91 5.59
N ALA A 99 2.11 0.33 5.86
CA ALA A 99 2.30 0.85 7.23
C ALA A 99 1.84 2.31 7.37
N HIS A 100 2.03 2.92 8.56
CA HIS A 100 1.89 4.37 8.81
C HIS A 100 0.54 5.02 8.45
N GLY A 101 -0.55 4.24 8.46
CA GLY A 101 -1.90 4.74 8.18
C GLY A 101 -2.23 4.90 6.70
N TYR A 102 -1.42 4.35 5.80
CA TYR A 102 -1.72 4.29 4.37
C TYR A 102 -2.77 3.21 4.05
N LEU A 103 -3.25 3.20 2.81
CA LEU A 103 -4.42 2.41 2.41
C LEU A 103 -4.35 0.92 2.78
N VAL A 104 -3.21 0.27 2.57
CA VAL A 104 -3.04 -1.16 2.90
C VAL A 104 -3.27 -1.42 4.39
N VAL A 105 -2.66 -0.64 5.28
CA VAL A 105 -2.86 -0.86 6.73
C VAL A 105 -4.28 -0.46 7.17
N GLN A 106 -4.93 0.45 6.43
CA GLN A 106 -6.33 0.77 6.70
C GLN A 106 -7.28 -0.39 6.38
N PHE A 107 -6.99 -1.17 5.34
CA PHE A 107 -7.73 -2.41 5.08
C PHE A 107 -7.47 -3.47 6.17
N LEU A 108 -6.24 -3.54 6.67
CA LEU A 108 -5.86 -4.49 7.71
C LEU A 108 -6.45 -4.15 9.08
N SER A 109 -6.63 -2.88 9.43
CA SER A 109 -7.13 -2.53 10.76
C SER A 109 -8.65 -2.59 10.86
N PRO A 110 -9.23 -3.33 11.83
CA PRO A 110 -10.68 -3.31 12.08
C PRO A 110 -11.19 -1.94 12.55
N LEU A 111 -10.31 -1.04 13.01
CA LEU A 111 -10.69 0.31 13.43
C LEU A 111 -10.96 1.23 12.23
N THR A 112 -10.31 0.97 11.10
CA THR A 112 -10.48 1.76 9.86
C THR A 112 -11.27 1.02 8.79
N ASN A 113 -11.40 -0.31 8.90
CA ASN A 113 -12.16 -1.15 8.00
C ASN A 113 -13.34 -1.80 8.71
N GLN A 114 -14.48 -1.12 8.63
CA GLN A 114 -15.77 -1.57 9.16
C GLN A 114 -16.67 -2.15 8.06
N ARG A 115 -16.08 -2.56 6.92
CA ARG A 115 -16.84 -3.14 5.79
C ARG A 115 -17.39 -4.52 6.16
N GLN A 116 -18.52 -4.85 5.55
CA GLN A 116 -19.21 -6.15 5.70
C GLN A 116 -19.18 -6.98 4.41
N ASP A 117 -18.39 -6.57 3.43
CA ASP A 117 -18.20 -7.27 2.16
C ASP A 117 -16.91 -8.11 2.16
N GLN A 118 -16.52 -8.62 0.99
CA GLN A 118 -15.31 -9.46 0.83
C GLN A 118 -13.99 -8.76 1.18
N TRP A 119 -14.01 -7.45 1.43
CA TRP A 119 -12.85 -6.64 1.77
C TRP A 119 -12.77 -6.27 3.25
N GLY A 120 -13.71 -6.69 4.10
CA GLY A 120 -13.70 -6.40 5.54
C GLY A 120 -14.29 -7.50 6.43
N GLY A 121 -14.37 -7.21 7.72
CA GLY A 121 -14.76 -8.16 8.75
C GLY A 121 -13.60 -9.09 9.14
N SER A 122 -13.64 -10.34 8.67
CA SER A 122 -12.63 -11.35 9.02
C SER A 122 -11.21 -10.91 8.62
N LEU A 123 -10.19 -11.44 9.29
CA LEU A 123 -8.80 -11.18 8.91
C LEU A 123 -8.52 -11.58 7.46
N GLU A 124 -9.09 -12.70 7.01
CA GLU A 124 -8.96 -13.18 5.63
C GLU A 124 -9.45 -12.14 4.61
N ASN A 125 -10.62 -11.54 4.85
CA ASN A 125 -11.17 -10.49 3.99
C ASN A 125 -10.37 -9.19 4.07
N ARG A 126 -9.93 -8.79 5.28
CA ARG A 126 -9.11 -7.60 5.48
C ARG A 126 -7.75 -7.70 4.78
N MET A 127 -7.09 -8.85 4.87
CA MET A 127 -5.79 -9.08 4.21
C MET A 127 -5.91 -9.34 2.71
N ARG A 128 -7.11 -9.68 2.20
CA ARG A 128 -7.37 -9.88 0.76
C ARG A 128 -6.80 -8.75 -0.08
N PHE A 129 -6.99 -7.50 0.35
CA PHE A 129 -6.49 -6.33 -0.38
C PHE A 129 -4.97 -6.38 -0.61
N VAL A 130 -4.17 -6.65 0.42
CA VAL A 130 -2.70 -6.68 0.26
C VAL A 130 -2.22 -7.88 -0.55
N ILE A 131 -2.91 -9.02 -0.45
CA ILE A 131 -2.61 -10.21 -1.25
C ILE A 131 -2.92 -9.96 -2.72
N GLU A 132 -4.07 -9.37 -3.05
CA GLU A 132 -4.43 -9.05 -4.43
C GLU A 132 -3.53 -7.96 -5.02
N VAL A 133 -3.10 -6.96 -4.22
CA VAL A 133 -2.06 -6.01 -4.63
C VAL A 133 -0.75 -6.74 -4.97
N PHE A 134 -0.30 -7.66 -4.12
CA PHE A 134 0.93 -8.43 -4.35
C PHE A 134 0.84 -9.25 -5.65
N ARG A 135 -0.28 -9.95 -5.85
CA ARG A 135 -0.54 -10.74 -7.07
C ARG A 135 -0.60 -9.88 -8.32
N SER A 136 -1.24 -8.71 -8.24
CA SER A 136 -1.29 -7.76 -9.36
C SER A 136 0.09 -7.26 -9.75
N ILE A 137 0.97 -7.00 -8.77
CA ILE A 137 2.37 -6.66 -9.02
C ILE A 137 3.10 -7.83 -9.68
N LYS A 138 2.99 -9.04 -9.13
CA LYS A 138 3.63 -10.24 -9.67
C LYS A 138 3.25 -10.52 -11.12
N ASN A 139 2.01 -10.23 -11.51
CA ASN A 139 1.53 -10.38 -12.89
C ASN A 139 2.05 -9.30 -13.87
N GLN A 140 2.70 -8.26 -13.38
CA GLN A 140 3.13 -7.09 -14.17
C GLN A 140 4.66 -6.95 -14.27
N VAL A 141 5.39 -7.85 -13.61
CA VAL A 141 6.86 -7.84 -13.55
C VAL A 141 7.40 -9.23 -13.85
N ASP A 142 8.68 -9.33 -14.19
CA ASP A 142 9.32 -10.64 -14.39
C ASP A 142 9.38 -11.45 -13.08
N ASP A 143 9.36 -12.79 -13.17
CA ASP A 143 9.40 -13.69 -12.01
C ASP A 143 10.60 -13.46 -11.06
N SER A 144 11.70 -12.94 -11.60
CA SER A 144 12.91 -12.64 -10.81
C SER A 144 12.90 -11.26 -10.15
N PHE A 145 11.89 -10.44 -10.43
CA PHE A 145 11.80 -9.07 -9.91
C PHE A 145 11.39 -9.08 -8.43
N PRO A 146 12.26 -8.63 -7.51
CA PRO A 146 12.00 -8.65 -6.07
C PRO A 146 10.81 -7.76 -5.66
N ILE A 147 9.84 -8.37 -4.98
CA ILE A 147 8.69 -7.67 -4.37
C ILE A 147 8.83 -7.72 -2.85
N MET A 148 8.92 -6.54 -2.24
CA MET A 148 9.08 -6.32 -0.82
C MET A 148 7.82 -5.65 -0.25
N ILE A 149 7.68 -5.66 1.07
CA ILE A 149 6.62 -4.89 1.73
C ILE A 149 7.12 -4.30 3.03
N LYS A 150 6.73 -3.05 3.29
CA LYS A 150 6.84 -2.42 4.60
C LYS A 150 5.53 -2.60 5.35
N LEU A 151 5.49 -3.46 6.36
CA LEU A 151 4.27 -3.87 7.06
C LEU A 151 4.14 -3.22 8.44
N GLY A 152 3.01 -2.55 8.67
CA GLY A 152 2.58 -2.15 10.00
C GLY A 152 2.07 -3.37 10.75
N CYS A 153 2.68 -3.73 11.89
CA CYS A 153 2.44 -5.03 12.51
C CYS A 153 1.43 -5.04 13.66
N LYS A 154 1.08 -3.88 14.21
CA LYS A 154 -0.03 -3.73 15.17
C LYS A 154 -0.45 -2.28 15.31
N ASP A 155 -1.72 -2.08 15.63
CA ASP A 155 -2.22 -0.79 16.08
C ASP A 155 -1.84 -0.55 17.56
N TYR A 156 -1.54 0.71 17.87
CA TYR A 156 -1.24 1.16 19.23
C TYR A 156 -2.42 1.96 19.76
N VAL A 157 -3.44 1.25 20.24
CA VAL A 157 -4.71 1.81 20.69
C VAL A 157 -4.97 1.39 22.13
N LYS A 158 -5.13 2.36 23.04
CA LYS A 158 -5.27 2.10 24.49
C LYS A 158 -6.53 1.33 24.83
N SER A 159 -7.62 1.59 24.10
CA SER A 159 -8.92 0.93 24.28
C SER A 159 -8.98 -0.49 23.71
N GLY A 160 -7.96 -0.94 22.97
CA GLY A 160 -7.96 -2.23 22.28
C GLY A 160 -8.80 -2.23 20.99
N GLY A 161 -9.01 -3.43 20.43
CA GLY A 161 -9.87 -3.61 19.24
C GLY A 161 -9.24 -3.22 17.90
N GLY A 162 -7.93 -2.97 17.84
CA GLY A 162 -7.17 -2.71 16.61
C GLY A 162 -6.52 -3.94 16.00
N PHE A 163 -5.75 -3.72 14.93
CA PHE A 163 -4.94 -4.76 14.28
C PHE A 163 -3.93 -5.34 15.27
N SER A 164 -4.04 -6.64 15.56
CA SER A 164 -3.21 -7.28 16.60
C SER A 164 -1.87 -7.77 16.05
N MET A 165 -0.93 -8.06 16.96
CA MET A 165 0.37 -8.64 16.57
C MET A 165 0.21 -10.03 15.97
N GLU A 166 -0.71 -10.83 16.51
CA GLU A 166 -1.02 -12.19 16.04
C GLU A 166 -1.59 -12.15 14.61
N GLU A 167 -2.43 -11.16 14.30
CA GLU A 167 -2.91 -10.91 12.94
C GLU A 167 -1.76 -10.44 12.03
N GLY A 168 -0.89 -9.54 12.52
CA GLY A 168 0.32 -9.11 11.82
C GLY A 168 1.22 -10.28 11.39
N VAL A 169 1.43 -11.25 12.28
CA VAL A 169 2.19 -12.49 11.98
C VAL A 169 1.48 -13.34 10.93
N GLN A 170 0.15 -13.45 10.98
CA GLN A 170 -0.61 -14.19 9.97
C GLN A 170 -0.51 -13.54 8.58
N VAL A 171 -0.61 -12.21 8.52
CA VAL A 171 -0.43 -11.44 7.28
C VAL A 171 0.99 -11.60 6.73
N ALA A 172 2.01 -11.53 7.58
CA ALA A 172 3.40 -11.74 7.17
C ALA A 172 3.62 -13.14 6.58
N LYS A 173 3.07 -14.19 7.22
CA LYS A 173 3.10 -15.57 6.69
C LYS A 173 2.35 -15.72 5.37
N ALA A 174 1.23 -15.03 5.20
CA ALA A 174 0.50 -15.06 3.93
C ALA A 174 1.33 -14.42 2.81
N LEU A 175 1.98 -13.28 3.08
CA LEU A 175 2.84 -12.59 2.11
C LEU A 175 4.11 -13.39 1.77
N GLU A 176 4.71 -14.06 2.76
CA GLU A 176 5.82 -15.01 2.52
C GLU A 176 5.40 -16.09 1.52
N ARG A 177 4.22 -16.70 1.69
CA ARG A 177 3.70 -17.74 0.79
C ARG A 177 3.43 -17.23 -0.63
N GLU A 178 3.05 -15.97 -0.81
CA GLU A 178 2.87 -15.36 -2.13
C GLU A 178 4.22 -15.09 -2.84
N GLY A 179 5.31 -15.00 -2.07
CA GLY A 179 6.68 -14.84 -2.55
C GLY A 179 7.34 -13.50 -2.18
N ALA A 180 6.88 -12.82 -1.13
CA ALA A 180 7.52 -11.59 -0.66
C ALA A 180 8.98 -11.87 -0.26
N CYS A 181 9.93 -11.18 -0.89
CA CYS A 181 11.36 -11.44 -0.67
C CYS A 181 11.91 -10.78 0.60
N LEU A 182 11.23 -9.74 1.11
CA LEU A 182 11.55 -9.08 2.38
C LEU A 182 10.30 -8.39 2.94
N ILE A 183 10.15 -8.50 4.26
CA ILE A 183 9.14 -7.82 5.05
C ILE A 183 9.84 -6.86 6.01
N GLU A 184 9.75 -5.56 5.74
CA GLU A 184 10.23 -4.50 6.62
C GLU A 184 9.18 -4.21 7.69
N ILE A 185 9.52 -4.43 8.95
CA ILE A 185 8.62 -4.23 10.08
C ILE A 185 8.55 -2.75 10.46
N SER A 186 7.33 -2.22 10.59
CA SER A 186 7.11 -0.87 11.06
C SER A 186 5.88 -0.75 11.97
N HIS A 187 5.64 0.45 12.48
CA HIS A 187 4.46 0.75 13.27
C HIS A 187 3.25 1.03 12.37
N CYS A 188 2.05 0.68 12.84
CA CYS A 188 0.80 1.21 12.27
C CYS A 188 0.62 2.68 12.69
N SER A 189 -0.30 3.41 12.06
CA SER A 189 -0.62 4.77 12.49
C SER A 189 -1.17 4.78 13.92
N GLN A 190 -0.76 5.78 14.70
CA GLN A 190 -1.46 6.12 15.94
C GLN A 190 -2.80 6.74 15.56
N LEU A 191 -3.90 6.03 15.80
CA LEU A 191 -5.22 6.67 15.86
C LEU A 191 -5.20 7.55 17.11
N LYS A 192 -5.08 8.86 16.92
CA LYS A 192 -5.15 9.83 18.02
C LYS A 192 -6.59 9.88 18.52
N GLY A 193 -6.82 9.66 19.81
CA GLY A 193 -8.12 9.93 20.45
C GLY A 193 -8.89 8.72 20.98
N THR A 194 -8.26 7.56 21.12
CA THR A 194 -8.81 6.40 21.85
C THR A 194 -8.03 6.11 23.11
#